data_AF-A0A1E3GN31-F1
#
_entry.id   AF-A0A1E3GN31-F1
#
_cell.length_a   1.000
_cell.length_b   1.000
_cell.length_c   1.000
_cell.angle_alpha   90.00
_cell.angle_beta   90.00
_cell.angle_gamma   90.00
#
_symmetry.space_group_name_H-M   'P 1'
#
loop_
_entity.id
_entity.type
_entity.pdbx_description
1 polymer ?
#
loop_
_entity_poly.entity_id
_entity_poly.type
_entity_poly.pdbx_seq_one_letter_code
_entity_poly.pdbx_strand_id
1 'polypeptide(L)'
;MKQRLYLWMIATRNSFVALLPLTFLRVIAELIINLPWPAYQQAMDQWFGAEWREPLQQMINTAFNFFGLFLAAVVAAQLIYRLPRPTKQREIAPPLMVAISAIINFLIVTTALPNLSPMEFSVGAIFLGIVIGLVSAELMIFAVKRPYLDLLNLPVDSDTTFYHAMRLTPSVILSGILFFAVGILLATTPPFPNITQLIIDWVLADGNGNWILSSFFIVANQLFWFFGLHGGIVLLGTADGALLASTTSAGFDTNLMFRTLFDNFVTIGGSGSTLGLLIAIFIVTRQGAQNKIAKVSVVPSIFNINDILIYGLPIVLNPFYLIPFILVPFILMLITLSAVHFGVIHILDSVQVSWTTPALFSGWMLTESWRGVAFQMLLIAISTICYLPFVKRAERSRQQQTKAAFQQASDLIIKEGHNRQRIVTRQDKVGMIARDLVVDLQLAIQQNALSLVYQPKHDRQGHIIGVEALLRWTHPRYGMISPIVIVTVAEDSELINSWVDGSSNRPVPAKPGGIRLVIRH
;
A
#
# COMPACT_ATOMS: atom_id res chain seq x y z
N MET A 1 -7.75 24.42 -5.79
CA MET A 1 -8.40 23.32 -5.03
C MET A 1 -8.08 21.94 -5.61
N LYS A 2 -8.35 21.65 -6.90
CA LYS A 2 -8.08 20.33 -7.54
C LYS A 2 -6.65 19.80 -7.34
N GLN A 3 -5.64 20.65 -7.50
CA GLN A 3 -4.24 20.26 -7.27
C GLN A 3 -3.96 19.89 -5.80
N ARG A 4 -4.52 20.62 -4.83
CA ARG A 4 -4.34 20.31 -3.40
C ARG A 4 -4.99 18.98 -3.03
N LEU A 5 -6.22 18.75 -3.48
CA LEU A 5 -6.92 17.48 -3.26
C LEU A 5 -6.12 16.29 -3.79
N TYR A 6 -5.50 16.43 -4.97
CA TYR A 6 -4.59 15.43 -5.52
C TYR A 6 -3.38 15.16 -4.62
N LEU A 7 -2.75 16.20 -4.07
CA LEU A 7 -1.63 16.04 -3.15
C LEU A 7 -2.06 15.37 -1.83
N TRP A 8 -3.22 15.73 -1.29
CA TRP A 8 -3.79 15.12 -0.08
C TRP A 8 -4.02 13.63 -0.28
N MET A 9 -4.68 13.22 -1.38
CA MET A 9 -4.91 11.81 -1.68
C MET A 9 -3.61 11.01 -1.79
N ILE A 10 -2.58 11.57 -2.46
CA ILE A 10 -1.28 10.89 -2.58
C ILE A 10 -0.57 10.79 -1.23
N ALA A 11 -0.60 11.84 -0.42
CA ALA A 11 0.02 11.84 0.90
C ALA A 11 -0.65 10.78 1.80
N THR A 12 -1.98 10.77 1.87
CA THR A 12 -2.75 9.80 2.63
C THR A 12 -2.47 8.37 2.17
N ARG A 13 -2.56 8.10 0.87
CA ARG A 13 -2.26 6.78 0.30
C ARG A 13 -0.86 6.29 0.64
N ASN A 14 0.14 7.14 0.46
CA ASN A 14 1.54 6.77 0.75
C ASN A 14 1.80 6.60 2.25
N SER A 15 0.94 7.16 3.12
CA SER A 15 1.03 6.98 4.57
C SER A 15 0.60 5.59 4.99
N PHE A 16 -0.47 5.04 4.39
CA PHE A 16 -0.83 3.64 4.58
C PHE A 16 0.29 2.68 4.15
N VAL A 17 0.98 2.98 3.04
CA VAL A 17 2.15 2.20 2.59
C VAL A 17 3.29 2.28 3.61
N ALA A 18 3.57 3.46 4.16
CA ALA A 18 4.63 3.63 5.15
C ALA A 18 4.33 2.93 6.48
N LEU A 19 3.06 2.67 6.79
CA LEU A 19 2.62 1.90 7.96
C LEU A 19 2.54 0.38 7.73
N LEU A 20 2.92 -0.11 6.54
CA LEU A 20 2.95 -1.55 6.25
C LEU A 20 3.68 -2.38 7.31
N PRO A 21 4.85 -1.99 7.86
CA PRO A 21 5.53 -2.80 8.88
C PRO A 21 4.64 -3.10 10.10
N LEU A 22 3.80 -2.14 10.51
CA LEU A 22 2.85 -2.31 11.60
C LEU A 22 1.74 -3.30 11.22
N THR A 23 1.23 -3.18 10.01
CA THR A 23 0.27 -4.11 9.43
C THR A 23 0.82 -5.53 9.34
N PHE A 24 2.08 -5.71 8.91
CA PHE A 24 2.73 -7.02 8.81
C PHE A 24 2.80 -7.71 10.18
N LEU A 25 3.14 -6.98 11.23
CA LEU A 25 3.17 -7.53 12.59
C LEU A 25 1.79 -8.09 13.01
N ARG A 26 0.73 -7.31 12.77
CA ARG A 26 -0.65 -7.75 13.03
C ARG A 26 -1.00 -8.99 12.23
N VAL A 27 -0.79 -8.97 10.91
CA VAL A 27 -1.16 -10.08 10.02
C VAL A 27 -0.49 -11.39 10.44
N ILE A 28 0.79 -11.35 10.82
CA ILE A 28 1.52 -12.54 11.27
C ILE A 28 0.93 -13.08 12.59
N ALA A 29 0.66 -12.20 13.56
CA ALA A 29 0.10 -12.61 14.84
C ALA A 29 -1.33 -13.16 14.69
N GLU A 30 -2.15 -12.51 13.86
CA GLU A 30 -3.52 -12.94 13.53
C GLU A 30 -3.53 -14.33 12.88
N LEU A 31 -2.57 -14.61 11.98
CA LEU A 31 -2.41 -15.92 11.38
C LEU A 31 -2.05 -16.99 12.41
N ILE A 32 -1.13 -16.69 13.33
CA ILE A 32 -0.73 -17.65 14.37
C ILE A 32 -1.93 -17.97 15.27
N ILE A 33 -2.68 -16.96 15.72
CA ILE A 33 -3.84 -17.13 16.60
C ILE A 33 -4.94 -17.95 15.92
N ASN A 34 -5.27 -17.62 14.67
CA ASN A 34 -6.51 -18.06 14.03
C ASN A 34 -6.34 -19.24 13.04
N LEU A 35 -5.22 -19.98 13.11
CA LEU A 35 -5.04 -21.19 12.29
C LEU A 35 -6.19 -22.19 12.56
N PRO A 36 -7.04 -22.54 11.59
CA PRO A 36 -8.34 -23.17 11.85
C PRO A 36 -8.26 -24.67 12.16
N TRP A 37 -7.07 -25.26 12.28
CA TRP A 37 -6.92 -26.69 12.51
C TRP A 37 -7.10 -27.04 13.99
N PRO A 38 -8.07 -27.91 14.36
CA PRO A 38 -8.29 -28.30 15.75
C PRO A 38 -7.05 -28.91 16.40
N ALA A 39 -6.31 -29.74 15.66
CA ALA A 39 -5.06 -30.35 16.14
C ALA A 39 -3.97 -29.31 16.45
N TYR A 40 -3.89 -28.23 15.66
CA TYR A 40 -2.97 -27.12 15.92
C TYR A 40 -3.38 -26.38 17.20
N GLN A 41 -4.66 -26.04 17.32
CA GLN A 41 -5.19 -25.31 18.47
C GLN A 41 -4.96 -26.10 19.77
N GLN A 42 -5.26 -27.41 19.76
CA GLN A 42 -5.00 -28.31 20.88
C GLN A 42 -3.50 -28.45 21.21
N ALA A 43 -2.63 -28.56 20.20
CA ALA A 43 -1.19 -28.64 20.43
C ALA A 43 -0.64 -27.36 21.07
N MET A 44 -1.08 -26.19 20.61
CA MET A 44 -0.70 -24.90 21.20
C MET A 44 -1.18 -24.77 22.64
N ASP A 45 -2.43 -25.16 22.92
CA ASP A 45 -2.98 -25.16 24.28
C ASP A 45 -2.18 -26.10 25.20
N GLN A 46 -1.70 -27.25 24.69
CA GLN A 46 -0.85 -28.18 25.45
C GLN A 46 0.56 -27.67 25.67
N TRP A 47 1.18 -27.03 24.67
CA TRP A 47 2.57 -26.58 24.74
C TRP A 47 2.74 -25.29 25.53
N PHE A 48 1.78 -24.38 25.43
CA PHE A 48 1.89 -23.01 25.97
C PHE A 48 0.81 -22.65 26.99
N GLY A 49 -0.15 -23.54 27.24
CA GLY A 49 -1.30 -23.30 28.12
C GLY A 49 -2.47 -22.64 27.38
N ALA A 50 -3.67 -22.66 27.99
CA ALA A 50 -4.91 -22.17 27.36
C ALA A 50 -4.87 -20.67 26.96
N GLU A 51 -4.03 -19.88 27.63
CA GLU A 51 -3.91 -18.43 27.44
C GLU A 51 -2.83 -18.02 26.44
N TRP A 52 -2.25 -18.95 25.67
CA TRP A 52 -1.16 -18.64 24.71
C TRP A 52 -1.52 -17.56 23.67
N ARG A 53 -2.82 -17.35 23.44
CA ARG A 53 -3.34 -16.33 22.52
C ARG A 53 -3.23 -14.92 23.10
N GLU A 54 -3.28 -14.76 24.43
CA GLU A 54 -3.33 -13.43 25.06
C GLU A 54 -2.11 -12.56 24.76
N PRO A 55 -0.85 -13.04 24.88
CA PRO A 55 0.31 -12.21 24.56
C PRO A 55 0.33 -11.73 23.10
N LEU A 56 -0.12 -12.58 22.18
CA LEU A 56 -0.22 -12.24 20.75
C LEU A 56 -1.35 -11.24 20.49
N GLN A 57 -2.51 -11.42 21.13
CA GLN A 57 -3.62 -10.46 21.06
C GLN A 57 -3.25 -9.10 21.66
N GLN A 58 -2.55 -9.09 22.80
CA GLN A 58 -2.02 -7.87 23.40
C GLN A 58 -1.03 -7.19 22.45
N MET A 59 -0.12 -7.93 21.83
CA MET A 59 0.79 -7.38 20.83
C MET A 59 0.04 -6.76 19.65
N ILE A 60 -0.99 -7.42 19.12
CA ILE A 60 -1.85 -6.88 18.06
C ILE A 60 -2.52 -5.59 18.53
N ASN A 61 -3.20 -5.63 19.68
CA ASN A 61 -3.96 -4.51 20.21
C ASN A 61 -3.05 -3.31 20.48
N THR A 62 -1.94 -3.49 21.20
CA THR A 62 -1.00 -2.39 21.48
C THR A 62 -0.39 -1.83 20.21
N ALA A 63 -0.04 -2.65 19.22
CA ALA A 63 0.50 -2.17 17.96
C ALA A 63 -0.53 -1.33 17.18
N PHE A 64 -1.78 -1.79 17.11
CA PHE A 64 -2.81 -1.17 16.25
C PHE A 64 -3.63 -0.07 16.94
N ASN A 65 -3.71 -0.05 18.26
CA ASN A 65 -4.44 0.97 19.01
C ASN A 65 -3.95 2.39 18.73
N PHE A 66 -2.67 2.54 18.36
CA PHE A 66 -2.08 3.82 17.97
C PHE A 66 -2.06 4.07 16.45
N PHE A 67 -2.74 3.24 15.65
CA PHE A 67 -2.70 3.36 14.19
C PHE A 67 -3.18 4.74 13.72
N GLY A 68 -4.27 5.28 14.29
CA GLY A 68 -4.77 6.62 13.97
C GLY A 68 -3.75 7.73 14.28
N LEU A 69 -3.03 7.59 15.41
CA LEU A 69 -1.96 8.51 15.82
C LEU A 69 -0.77 8.48 14.85
N PHE A 70 -0.27 7.28 14.52
CA PHE A 70 0.81 7.11 13.55
C PHE A 70 0.39 7.60 12.17
N LEU A 71 -0.85 7.35 11.78
CA LEU A 71 -1.39 7.84 10.51
C LEU A 71 -1.40 9.36 10.46
N ALA A 72 -1.80 10.07 11.53
CA ALA A 72 -1.73 11.53 11.60
C ALA A 72 -0.31 12.06 11.36
N ALA A 73 0.65 11.47 12.06
CA ALA A 73 2.07 11.82 11.97
C ALA A 73 2.62 11.64 10.55
N VAL A 74 2.39 10.45 9.97
CA VAL A 74 2.93 10.07 8.66
C VAL A 74 2.24 10.85 7.54
N VAL A 75 0.92 11.08 7.62
CA VAL A 75 0.18 11.91 6.65
C VAL A 75 0.75 13.32 6.62
N ALA A 76 0.98 13.92 7.79
CA ALA A 76 1.54 15.26 7.88
C ALA A 76 2.96 15.34 7.30
N ALA A 77 3.83 14.38 7.65
CA ALA A 77 5.19 14.29 7.13
C ALA A 77 5.24 14.02 5.61
N GLN A 78 4.31 13.22 5.07
CA GLN A 78 4.24 12.98 3.63
C GLN A 78 3.69 14.22 2.89
N LEU A 79 2.72 14.93 3.47
CA LEU A 79 2.12 16.06 2.79
C LEU A 79 3.07 17.27 2.69
N ILE A 80 3.85 17.57 3.74
CA ILE A 80 4.73 18.75 3.76
C ILE A 80 5.74 18.75 2.60
N TYR A 81 6.28 17.58 2.23
CA TYR A 81 7.21 17.44 1.09
C TYR A 81 6.59 17.75 -0.28
N ARG A 82 5.26 17.67 -0.38
CA ARG A 82 4.52 17.77 -1.64
C ARG A 82 3.90 19.13 -1.83
N LEU A 83 3.74 19.88 -0.76
CA LEU A 83 3.18 21.21 -0.81
C LEU A 83 4.19 22.22 -1.40
N PRO A 84 3.72 23.27 -2.09
CA PRO A 84 4.61 24.26 -2.70
C PRO A 84 5.51 24.90 -1.67
N ARG A 85 6.80 25.00 -1.97
CA ARG A 85 7.77 25.63 -1.09
C ARG A 85 7.33 27.07 -0.77
N PRO A 86 7.41 27.52 0.49
CA PRO A 86 7.40 28.95 0.78
C PRO A 86 8.56 29.60 0.00
N THR A 87 8.46 30.91 -0.25
CA THR A 87 9.38 31.74 -1.05
C THR A 87 10.86 31.31 -0.97
N LYS A 88 11.66 31.56 -2.02
CA LYS A 88 13.08 31.12 -2.17
C LYS A 88 13.98 31.29 -0.93
N GLN A 89 13.62 32.16 0.01
CA GLN A 89 14.38 32.48 1.22
C GLN A 89 13.92 31.76 2.50
N ARG A 90 12.76 31.07 2.52
CA ARG A 90 12.27 30.36 3.72
C ARG A 90 12.38 28.85 3.56
N GLU A 91 13.12 28.24 4.47
CA GLU A 91 13.22 26.78 4.57
C GLU A 91 11.86 26.17 4.94
N ILE A 92 11.58 25.01 4.34
CA ILE A 92 10.40 24.20 4.62
C ILE A 92 10.52 23.66 6.05
N ALA A 93 9.41 23.58 6.78
CA ALA A 93 9.39 22.90 8.07
C ALA A 93 9.90 21.45 7.92
N PRO A 94 10.87 21.00 8.76
CA PRO A 94 11.30 19.62 8.73
C PRO A 94 10.12 18.68 8.98
N PRO A 95 9.95 17.60 8.20
CA PRO A 95 8.78 16.73 8.30
C PRO A 95 8.60 16.09 9.67
N LEU A 96 9.71 15.80 10.36
CA LEU A 96 9.68 15.31 11.74
C LEU A 96 8.90 16.27 12.65
N MET A 97 9.11 17.57 12.51
CA MET A 97 8.44 18.58 13.33
C MET A 97 6.96 18.74 12.98
N VAL A 98 6.62 18.60 11.70
CA VAL A 98 5.22 18.59 11.26
C VAL A 98 4.50 17.34 11.79
N ALA A 99 5.19 16.18 11.81
CA ALA A 99 4.68 14.94 12.39
C ALA A 99 4.44 15.07 13.90
N ILE A 100 5.38 15.66 14.65
CA ILE A 100 5.23 15.93 16.08
C ILE A 100 4.02 16.85 16.33
N SER A 101 3.87 17.91 15.52
CA SER A 101 2.69 18.78 15.62
C SER A 101 1.39 18.00 15.39
N ALA A 102 1.35 17.12 14.38
CA ALA A 102 0.16 16.33 14.09
C ALA A 102 -0.17 15.32 15.20
N ILE A 103 0.85 14.72 15.83
CA ILE A 103 0.70 13.85 17.02
C ILE A 103 0.06 14.63 18.16
N ILE A 104 0.60 15.81 18.49
CA ILE A 104 0.06 16.67 19.56
C ILE A 104 -1.39 17.05 19.26
N ASN A 105 -1.67 17.51 18.05
CA ASN A 105 -3.01 17.90 17.62
C ASN A 105 -3.99 16.71 17.69
N PHE A 106 -3.54 15.51 17.32
CA PHE A 106 -4.35 14.29 17.40
C PHE A 106 -4.72 13.95 18.84
N LEU A 107 -3.73 13.96 19.75
CA LEU A 107 -3.95 13.72 21.16
C LEU A 107 -4.91 14.76 21.77
N ILE A 108 -4.71 16.04 21.46
CA ILE A 108 -5.60 17.13 21.91
C ILE A 108 -7.05 16.87 21.49
N VAL A 109 -7.31 16.57 20.21
CA VAL A 109 -8.68 16.37 19.72
C VAL A 109 -9.30 15.10 20.30
N THR A 110 -8.57 13.98 20.28
CA THR A 110 -9.11 12.70 20.75
C THR A 110 -9.43 12.70 22.23
N THR A 111 -8.54 13.26 23.07
CA THR A 111 -8.80 13.39 24.51
C THR A 111 -9.96 14.34 24.85
N ALA A 112 -10.30 15.28 23.96
CA ALA A 112 -11.45 16.16 24.14
C ALA A 112 -12.79 15.46 23.82
N LEU A 113 -12.77 14.35 23.07
CA LEU A 113 -13.98 13.64 22.64
C LEU A 113 -14.34 12.53 23.64
N PRO A 114 -15.58 12.49 24.18
CA PRO A 114 -15.93 11.58 25.28
C PRO A 114 -15.94 10.09 24.90
N ASN A 115 -16.18 9.77 23.63
CA ASN A 115 -16.33 8.38 23.14
C ASN A 115 -15.20 7.97 22.20
N LEU A 116 -14.03 8.61 22.32
CA LEU A 116 -12.89 8.28 21.46
C LEU A 116 -11.61 8.32 22.26
N SER A 117 -10.85 7.23 22.22
CA SER A 117 -9.52 7.18 22.85
C SER A 117 -8.41 7.31 21.81
N PRO A 118 -7.29 7.99 22.12
CA PRO A 118 -6.09 7.93 21.30
C PRO A 118 -5.43 6.54 21.28
N MET A 119 -5.81 5.66 22.21
CA MET A 119 -5.29 4.30 22.38
C MET A 119 -6.31 3.25 21.92
N GLU A 120 -7.10 3.56 20.89
CA GLU A 120 -8.12 2.66 20.38
C GLU A 120 -8.02 2.57 18.85
N PHE A 121 -8.02 1.34 18.35
CA PHE A 121 -8.17 1.08 16.94
C PHE A 121 -9.64 1.23 16.53
N SER A 122 -10.05 2.46 16.22
CA SER A 122 -11.41 2.76 15.77
C SER A 122 -11.44 3.51 14.45
N VAL A 123 -12.59 3.44 13.79
CA VAL A 123 -12.88 4.20 12.56
C VAL A 123 -12.72 5.69 12.79
N GLY A 124 -13.20 6.17 13.95
CA GLY A 124 -13.07 7.56 14.36
C GLY A 124 -11.61 7.97 14.48
N ALA A 125 -10.78 7.14 15.12
CA ALA A 125 -9.36 7.41 15.29
C ALA A 125 -8.61 7.42 13.95
N ILE A 126 -8.89 6.48 13.03
CA ILE A 126 -8.23 6.47 11.71
C ILE A 126 -8.66 7.69 10.88
N PHE A 127 -9.96 7.99 10.84
CA PHE A 127 -10.49 9.12 10.09
C PHE A 127 -9.94 10.46 10.61
N LEU A 128 -9.98 10.67 11.93
CA LEU A 128 -9.35 11.85 12.55
C LEU A 128 -7.85 11.88 12.30
N GLY A 129 -7.18 10.72 12.30
CA GLY A 129 -5.76 10.63 11.96
C GLY A 129 -5.47 11.23 10.59
N ILE A 130 -6.25 10.85 9.57
CA ILE A 130 -6.11 11.42 8.21
C ILE A 130 -6.39 12.92 8.22
N VAL A 131 -7.53 13.35 8.77
CA VAL A 131 -7.96 14.76 8.74
C VAL A 131 -7.00 15.66 9.50
N ILE A 132 -6.65 15.29 10.73
CA ILE A 132 -5.72 16.04 11.58
C ILE A 132 -4.34 16.08 10.96
N GLY A 133 -3.85 14.98 10.38
CA GLY A 133 -2.57 14.96 9.66
C GLY A 133 -2.53 15.94 8.47
N LEU A 134 -3.58 15.94 7.64
CA LEU A 134 -3.69 16.86 6.50
C LEU A 134 -3.75 18.33 6.96
N VAL A 135 -4.63 18.63 7.91
CA VAL A 135 -4.85 20.00 8.42
C VAL A 135 -3.62 20.51 9.16
N SER A 136 -2.94 19.67 9.96
CA SER A 136 -1.72 20.05 10.67
C SER A 136 -0.60 20.47 9.71
N ALA A 137 -0.40 19.73 8.61
CA ALA A 137 0.60 20.09 7.61
C ALA A 137 0.25 21.40 6.87
N GLU A 138 -1.03 21.61 6.53
CA GLU A 138 -1.49 22.85 5.90
C GLU A 138 -1.34 24.06 6.84
N LEU A 139 -1.71 23.91 8.11
CA LEU A 139 -1.53 24.93 9.15
C LEU A 139 -0.04 25.25 9.36
N MET A 140 0.82 24.24 9.35
CA MET A 140 2.26 24.45 9.50
C MET A 140 2.83 25.28 8.34
N ILE A 141 2.44 24.99 7.09
CA ILE A 141 2.86 25.83 5.95
C ILE A 141 2.28 27.22 6.02
N PHE A 142 1.01 27.34 6.43
CA PHE A 142 0.38 28.64 6.63
C PHE A 142 1.18 29.46 7.65
N ALA A 143 1.57 28.85 8.78
CA ALA A 143 2.31 29.50 9.84
C ALA A 143 3.74 29.89 9.41
N VAL A 144 4.48 28.99 8.74
CA VAL A 144 5.84 29.25 8.23
C VAL A 144 5.88 30.37 7.20
N LYS A 145 4.77 30.70 6.53
CA LYS A 145 4.69 31.83 5.59
C LYS A 145 4.56 33.19 6.28
N ARG A 146 4.30 33.23 7.59
CA ARG A 146 4.04 34.46 8.33
C ARG A 146 5.30 34.89 9.10
N PRO A 147 5.82 36.10 8.87
CA PRO A 147 7.04 36.55 9.53
C PRO A 147 6.88 36.81 11.01
N TYR A 148 5.69 37.23 11.44
CA TYR A 148 5.38 37.48 12.85
C TYR A 148 5.28 36.21 13.71
N LEU A 149 5.29 35.00 13.10
CA LEU A 149 5.34 33.73 13.83
C LEU A 149 6.76 33.18 13.98
N ASP A 150 7.76 33.88 13.44
CA ASP A 150 9.19 33.57 13.53
C ASP A 150 9.81 34.25 14.77
N LEU A 151 9.13 34.12 15.92
CA LEU A 151 9.41 34.88 17.14
C LEU A 151 10.68 34.41 17.86
N LEU A 152 11.03 33.14 17.69
CA LEU A 152 12.16 32.48 18.34
C LEU A 152 13.26 32.14 17.31
N ASN A 153 13.48 33.05 16.35
CA ASN A 153 14.53 32.87 15.35
C ASN A 153 15.91 32.98 16.02
N LEU A 154 16.72 31.93 15.88
CA LEU A 154 18.04 31.84 16.50
C LEU A 154 19.16 32.25 15.53
N PRO A 155 20.32 32.68 16.06
CA PRO A 155 21.53 32.88 15.26
C PRO A 155 21.97 31.57 14.57
N VAL A 156 22.69 31.73 13.44
CA VAL A 156 23.15 30.64 12.57
C VAL A 156 24.12 29.66 13.28
N ASP A 157 24.73 30.08 14.40
CA ASP A 157 25.68 29.27 15.18
C ASP A 157 25.01 28.15 16.00
N SER A 158 23.69 28.02 15.94
CA SER A 158 22.93 26.96 16.61
C SER A 158 22.90 25.67 15.79
N ASP A 159 22.85 24.53 16.46
CA ASP A 159 22.60 23.25 15.80
C ASP A 159 21.32 23.31 14.94
N THR A 160 21.38 22.76 13.73
CA THR A 160 20.26 22.83 12.77
C THR A 160 18.95 22.28 13.33
N THR A 161 19.00 21.25 14.17
CA THR A 161 17.82 20.66 14.82
C THR A 161 17.24 21.63 15.83
N PHE A 162 18.10 22.26 16.65
CA PHE A 162 17.70 23.24 17.64
C PHE A 162 17.14 24.52 17.02
N TYR A 163 17.76 24.99 15.92
CA TYR A 163 17.25 26.11 15.11
C TYR A 163 15.82 25.86 14.66
N HIS A 164 15.56 24.71 14.02
CA HIS A 164 14.22 24.37 13.56
C HIS A 164 13.24 24.18 14.72
N ALA A 165 13.67 23.56 15.82
CA ALA A 165 12.91 23.38 17.06
C ALA A 165 12.31 24.69 17.56
N MET A 166 13.16 25.67 17.82
CA MET A 166 12.77 26.96 18.37
C MET A 166 11.93 27.76 17.38
N ARG A 167 12.36 27.85 16.12
CA ARG A 167 11.64 28.58 15.07
C ARG A 167 10.21 28.10 14.86
N LEU A 168 9.95 26.79 14.91
CA LEU A 168 8.62 26.24 14.65
C LEU A 168 7.74 26.12 15.90
N THR A 169 8.30 26.25 17.11
CA THR A 169 7.55 26.14 18.36
C THR A 169 6.31 27.06 18.41
N PRO A 170 6.37 28.36 18.04
CA PRO A 170 5.18 29.21 18.03
C PRO A 170 4.09 28.70 17.07
N SER A 171 4.49 28.10 15.94
CA SER A 171 3.57 27.53 14.95
C SER A 171 2.88 26.27 15.49
N VAL A 172 3.62 25.43 16.22
CA VAL A 172 3.08 24.23 16.89
C VAL A 172 2.09 24.63 17.99
N ILE A 173 2.43 25.62 18.82
CA ILE A 173 1.55 26.13 19.89
C ILE A 173 0.25 26.68 19.29
N LEU A 174 0.35 27.54 18.27
CA LEU A 174 -0.83 28.08 17.58
C LEU A 174 -1.71 26.97 17.00
N SER A 175 -1.10 25.98 16.35
CA SER A 175 -1.83 24.83 15.84
C SER A 175 -2.53 24.06 16.95
N GLY A 176 -1.85 23.80 18.07
CA GLY A 176 -2.42 23.10 19.21
C GLY A 176 -3.63 23.83 19.81
N ILE A 177 -3.56 25.14 19.96
CA ILE A 177 -4.67 25.97 20.45
C ILE A 177 -5.87 25.88 19.51
N LEU A 178 -5.65 25.93 18.18
CA LEU A 178 -6.72 25.79 17.20
C LEU A 178 -7.39 24.42 17.27
N PHE A 179 -6.61 23.34 17.38
CA PHE A 179 -7.15 21.99 17.51
C PHE A 179 -7.84 21.75 18.85
N PHE A 180 -7.39 22.40 19.93
CA PHE A 180 -8.09 22.38 21.22
C PHE A 180 -9.47 23.02 21.11
N ALA A 181 -9.57 24.19 20.46
CA ALA A 181 -10.85 24.83 20.21
C ALA A 181 -11.78 23.97 19.34
N VAL A 182 -11.23 23.31 18.31
CA VAL A 182 -11.97 22.35 17.47
C VAL A 182 -12.43 21.14 18.28
N GLY A 183 -11.59 20.60 19.18
CA GLY A 183 -11.92 19.48 20.05
C GLY A 183 -13.12 19.80 20.95
N ILE A 184 -13.12 20.97 21.59
CA ILE A 184 -14.25 21.46 22.41
C ILE A 184 -15.52 21.60 21.55
N LEU A 185 -15.40 22.20 20.37
CA LEU A 185 -16.53 22.36 19.46
C LEU A 185 -17.14 21.00 19.09
N LEU A 186 -16.31 20.02 18.72
CA LEU A 186 -16.78 18.68 18.37
C LEU A 186 -17.38 17.92 19.57
N ALA A 187 -16.84 18.12 20.78
CA ALA A 187 -17.38 17.50 22.00
C ALA A 187 -18.75 18.05 22.39
N THR A 188 -19.06 19.29 21.99
CA THR A 188 -20.34 19.97 22.28
C THR A 188 -21.37 19.80 21.18
N THR A 189 -20.98 19.34 19.99
CA THR A 189 -21.93 19.04 18.92
C THR A 189 -22.66 17.71 19.19
N PRO A 190 -24.00 17.65 19.05
CA PRO A 190 -24.73 16.41 19.20
C PRO A 190 -24.25 15.37 18.18
N PRO A 191 -24.21 14.08 18.56
CA PRO A 191 -23.80 13.03 17.63
C PRO A 191 -24.77 12.99 16.44
N PHE A 192 -24.23 12.71 15.25
CA PHE A 192 -25.07 12.45 14.09
C PHE A 192 -26.01 11.27 14.37
N PRO A 193 -27.22 11.26 13.80
CA PRO A 193 -28.12 10.11 13.87
C PRO A 193 -27.37 8.84 13.45
N ASN A 194 -27.59 7.73 14.16
CA ASN A 194 -26.96 6.46 13.79
C ASN A 194 -27.51 6.01 12.43
N ILE A 195 -26.78 6.33 11.37
CA ILE A 195 -27.14 6.01 9.97
C ILE A 195 -27.41 4.50 9.84
N THR A 196 -26.69 3.68 10.59
CA THR A 196 -26.89 2.23 10.63
C THR A 196 -28.30 1.87 11.09
N GLN A 197 -28.80 2.53 12.13
CA GLN A 197 -30.16 2.30 12.65
C GLN A 197 -31.22 2.76 11.64
N LEU A 198 -31.02 3.92 11.01
CA LEU A 198 -31.92 4.40 9.95
C LEU A 198 -32.01 3.43 8.76
N ILE A 199 -30.90 2.80 8.40
CA ILE A 199 -30.87 1.78 7.34
C ILE A 199 -31.57 0.50 7.80
N ILE A 200 -31.33 0.05 9.03
CA ILE A 200 -32.04 -1.10 9.60
C ILE A 200 -33.55 -0.86 9.60
N ASP A 201 -34.00 0.28 10.11
CA ASP A 201 -35.42 0.63 10.20
C ASP A 201 -36.07 0.70 8.80
N TRP A 202 -35.35 1.24 7.81
CA TRP A 202 -35.81 1.26 6.42
C TRP A 202 -35.89 -0.13 5.80
N VAL A 203 -34.91 -0.99 6.06
CA VAL A 203 -34.84 -2.38 5.58
C VAL A 203 -35.93 -3.24 6.23
N LEU A 204 -36.21 -3.05 7.51
CA LEU A 204 -37.28 -3.73 8.25
C LEU A 204 -38.68 -3.42 7.73
N ALA A 205 -38.85 -2.25 7.09
CA ALA A 205 -40.12 -1.85 6.48
C ALA A 205 -40.39 -2.54 5.14
N ASP A 206 -39.40 -3.18 4.51
CA ASP A 206 -39.52 -3.80 3.19
C ASP A 206 -39.32 -5.33 3.25
N GLY A 207 -40.22 -6.10 2.60
CA GLY A 207 -40.19 -7.57 2.61
C GLY A 207 -38.98 -8.20 1.90
N ASN A 208 -38.17 -7.40 1.19
CA ASN A 208 -36.93 -7.81 0.52
C ASN A 208 -35.65 -7.43 1.28
N GLY A 209 -35.77 -7.13 2.58
CA GLY A 209 -34.70 -6.55 3.38
C GLY A 209 -33.35 -7.27 3.30
N ASN A 210 -33.32 -8.60 3.20
CA ASN A 210 -32.08 -9.40 3.12
C ASN A 210 -31.23 -9.07 1.90
N TRP A 211 -31.85 -8.88 0.74
CA TRP A 211 -31.15 -8.59 -0.52
C TRP A 211 -30.55 -7.18 -0.51
N ILE A 212 -31.36 -6.21 -0.05
CA ILE A 212 -31.00 -4.81 0.02
C ILE A 212 -29.88 -4.60 1.04
N LEU A 213 -30.03 -5.14 2.24
CA LEU A 213 -29.08 -4.98 3.33
C LEU A 213 -27.73 -5.60 2.98
N SER A 214 -27.72 -6.84 2.50
CA SER A 214 -26.47 -7.54 2.14
C SER A 214 -25.71 -6.83 1.01
N SER A 215 -26.45 -6.35 0.01
CA SER A 215 -25.91 -5.60 -1.12
C SER A 215 -25.40 -4.21 -0.71
N PHE A 216 -26.12 -3.51 0.15
CA PHE A 216 -25.70 -2.22 0.68
C PHE A 216 -24.42 -2.37 1.53
N PHE A 217 -24.41 -3.36 2.42
CA PHE A 217 -23.30 -3.58 3.34
C PHE A 217 -22.02 -3.92 2.58
N ILE A 218 -22.08 -4.79 1.55
CA ILE A 218 -20.87 -5.10 0.78
C ILE A 218 -20.32 -3.85 0.10
N VAL A 219 -21.17 -3.00 -0.48
CA VAL A 219 -20.75 -1.73 -1.09
C VAL A 219 -20.15 -0.78 -0.06
N ALA A 220 -20.82 -0.61 1.10
CA ALA A 220 -20.33 0.23 2.18
C ALA A 220 -18.96 -0.27 2.70
N ASN A 221 -18.80 -1.58 2.87
CA ASN A 221 -17.55 -2.20 3.29
C ASN A 221 -16.41 -1.86 2.31
N GLN A 222 -16.65 -2.01 0.99
CA GLN A 222 -15.63 -1.70 -0.01
C GLN A 222 -15.33 -0.21 -0.10
N LEU A 223 -16.32 0.66 0.14
CA LEU A 223 -16.10 2.10 0.20
C LEU A 223 -15.22 2.47 1.39
N PHE A 224 -15.48 1.93 2.58
CA PHE A 224 -14.61 2.16 3.74
C PHE A 224 -13.18 1.72 3.44
N TRP A 225 -13.00 0.50 2.90
CA TRP A 225 -11.67 0.00 2.53
C TRP A 225 -10.98 0.84 1.45
N PHE A 226 -11.74 1.40 0.51
CA PHE A 226 -11.19 2.34 -0.47
C PHE A 226 -10.63 3.60 0.19
N PHE A 227 -11.22 4.08 1.28
CA PHE A 227 -10.69 5.20 2.07
C PHE A 227 -9.61 4.77 3.09
N GLY A 228 -9.27 3.48 3.15
CA GLY A 228 -8.31 2.91 4.10
C GLY A 228 -8.89 2.67 5.49
N LEU A 229 -10.22 2.65 5.61
CA LEU A 229 -10.95 2.29 6.81
C LEU A 229 -11.36 0.81 6.72
N HIS A 230 -11.19 0.05 7.78
CA HIS A 230 -11.54 -1.37 7.76
C HIS A 230 -13.07 -1.56 7.80
N GLY A 231 -13.70 -1.69 6.62
CA GLY A 231 -15.17 -1.69 6.47
C GLY A 231 -15.89 -2.70 7.35
N GLY A 232 -15.33 -3.91 7.51
CA GLY A 232 -15.89 -4.94 8.39
C GLY A 232 -16.00 -4.45 9.83
N ILE A 233 -14.92 -3.92 10.40
CA ILE A 233 -14.93 -3.36 11.76
C ILE A 233 -15.84 -2.13 11.86
N VAL A 234 -15.94 -1.30 10.81
CA VAL A 234 -16.84 -0.13 10.82
C VAL A 234 -18.30 -0.58 10.94
N LEU A 235 -18.68 -1.51 10.07
CA LEU A 235 -20.06 -1.91 9.91
C LEU A 235 -20.49 -2.97 10.93
N LEU A 236 -19.54 -3.69 11.53
CA LEU A 236 -19.77 -4.65 12.61
C LEU A 236 -19.57 -4.00 14.00
N GLY A 237 -18.70 -3.01 14.14
CA GLY A 237 -18.48 -2.28 15.40
C GLY A 237 -19.67 -1.42 15.83
N THR A 238 -20.55 -1.06 14.89
CA THR A 238 -21.84 -0.42 15.20
C THR A 238 -22.97 -1.43 15.43
N ALA A 239 -22.76 -2.72 15.17
CA ALA A 239 -23.84 -3.60 14.73
C ALA A 239 -23.71 -5.12 14.98
N ASP A 240 -22.59 -5.66 15.43
CA ASP A 240 -22.44 -7.12 15.58
C ASP A 240 -23.42 -7.69 16.62
N GLY A 241 -23.71 -6.93 17.67
CA GLY A 241 -24.81 -7.25 18.59
C GLY A 241 -26.15 -6.72 18.08
N ALA A 242 -26.23 -5.45 17.70
CA ALA A 242 -27.51 -4.79 17.44
C ALA A 242 -28.16 -5.14 16.09
N LEU A 243 -27.37 -5.33 15.01
CA LEU A 243 -27.84 -5.60 13.65
C LEU A 243 -28.10 -7.08 13.43
N LEU A 244 -27.28 -7.97 14.01
CA LEU A 244 -27.57 -9.42 14.04
C LEU A 244 -28.73 -9.75 15.00
N ALA A 245 -28.80 -9.11 16.18
CA ALA A 245 -29.94 -9.32 17.09
C ALA A 245 -31.24 -8.73 16.54
N SER A 246 -31.21 -7.52 15.94
CA SER A 246 -32.41 -6.93 15.33
C SER A 246 -32.91 -7.76 14.15
N THR A 247 -32.02 -8.30 13.32
CA THR A 247 -32.41 -9.17 12.21
C THR A 247 -33.02 -10.51 12.67
N THR A 248 -32.46 -11.12 13.71
CA THR A 248 -33.01 -12.34 14.31
C THR A 248 -34.38 -12.07 14.96
N SER A 249 -34.54 -10.94 15.64
CA SER A 249 -35.82 -10.53 16.25
C SER A 249 -36.89 -10.08 15.25
N ALA A 250 -36.51 -9.78 14.01
CA ALA A 250 -37.37 -9.30 12.94
C ALA A 250 -37.85 -10.39 11.96
N GLY A 251 -37.49 -11.66 12.20
CA GLY A 251 -37.95 -12.80 11.39
C GLY A 251 -37.23 -12.97 10.06
N PHE A 252 -36.02 -12.43 9.90
CA PHE A 252 -35.21 -12.69 8.71
C PHE A 252 -34.65 -14.13 8.71
N ASP A 253 -34.55 -14.72 7.53
CA ASP A 253 -33.99 -16.06 7.32
C ASP A 253 -32.51 -16.12 7.76
N THR A 254 -32.23 -16.98 8.74
CA THR A 254 -30.89 -17.24 9.26
C THR A 254 -29.97 -17.88 8.21
N ASN A 255 -30.50 -18.59 7.22
CA ASN A 255 -29.68 -19.14 6.13
C ASN A 255 -29.19 -18.07 5.15
N LEU A 256 -29.86 -16.91 5.11
CA LEU A 256 -29.40 -15.71 4.39
C LEU A 256 -28.48 -14.84 5.25
N MET A 257 -27.92 -15.42 6.34
CA MET A 257 -27.02 -14.77 7.29
C MET A 257 -25.96 -13.93 6.57
N PHE A 258 -26.15 -12.61 6.70
CA PHE A 258 -25.31 -11.62 6.04
C PHE A 258 -23.83 -11.88 6.28
N ARG A 259 -23.41 -12.13 7.53
CA ARG A 259 -22.00 -12.28 7.89
C ARG A 259 -21.36 -13.55 7.35
N THR A 260 -22.03 -14.70 7.49
CA THR A 260 -21.51 -15.99 7.02
C THR A 260 -21.33 -16.01 5.49
N LEU A 261 -22.33 -15.50 4.76
CA LEU A 261 -22.27 -15.35 3.30
C LEU A 261 -21.18 -14.38 2.87
N PHE A 262 -21.14 -13.22 3.53
CA PHE A 262 -20.17 -12.18 3.26
C PHE A 262 -18.74 -12.70 3.45
N ASP A 263 -18.42 -13.27 4.62
CA ASP A 263 -17.06 -13.69 4.98
C ASP A 263 -16.56 -14.88 4.15
N ASN A 264 -17.43 -15.85 3.87
CA ASN A 264 -16.99 -17.13 3.30
C ASN A 264 -17.22 -17.25 1.80
N PHE A 265 -18.22 -16.56 1.23
CA PHE A 265 -18.52 -16.67 -0.20
C PHE A 265 -18.20 -15.40 -0.98
N VAL A 266 -18.29 -14.22 -0.37
CA VAL A 266 -18.10 -12.96 -1.09
C VAL A 266 -16.68 -12.40 -0.92
N THR A 267 -16.20 -12.21 0.31
CA THR A 267 -14.90 -11.63 0.59
C THR A 267 -13.78 -12.67 0.59
N ILE A 268 -13.81 -13.58 -0.39
CA ILE A 268 -12.78 -14.62 -0.55
C ILE A 268 -11.42 -13.97 -0.83
N GLY A 269 -10.46 -14.28 0.05
CA GLY A 269 -9.15 -13.67 0.07
C GLY A 269 -9.12 -12.26 0.67
N GLY A 270 -10.17 -11.85 1.38
CA GLY A 270 -10.33 -10.56 2.05
C GLY A 270 -11.29 -9.59 1.34
N SER A 271 -11.29 -8.34 1.80
CA SER A 271 -12.10 -7.26 1.20
C SER A 271 -11.78 -7.07 -0.29
N GLY A 272 -12.79 -6.87 -1.12
CA GLY A 272 -12.62 -6.81 -2.58
C GLY A 272 -12.59 -8.17 -3.28
N SER A 273 -12.78 -9.29 -2.57
CA SER A 273 -12.66 -10.65 -3.16
C SER A 273 -11.27 -10.87 -3.77
N THR A 274 -10.25 -10.40 -3.06
CA THR A 274 -8.92 -10.16 -3.60
C THR A 274 -8.12 -11.40 -3.93
N LEU A 275 -8.58 -12.61 -3.56
CA LEU A 275 -7.97 -13.83 -4.08
C LEU A 275 -8.03 -13.85 -5.63
N GLY A 276 -9.16 -13.41 -6.20
CA GLY A 276 -9.30 -13.30 -7.65
C GLY A 276 -8.37 -12.24 -8.26
N LEU A 277 -8.16 -11.12 -7.57
CA LEU A 277 -7.18 -10.09 -7.96
C LEU A 277 -5.75 -10.65 -7.93
N LEU A 278 -5.38 -11.39 -6.88
CA LEU A 278 -4.06 -11.99 -6.71
C LEU A 278 -3.76 -12.98 -7.85
N ILE A 279 -4.72 -13.82 -8.23
CA ILE A 279 -4.62 -14.71 -9.40
C ILE A 279 -4.48 -13.89 -10.69
N ALA A 280 -5.31 -12.85 -10.87
CA ALA A 280 -5.23 -11.99 -12.05
C ALA A 280 -3.85 -11.31 -12.19
N ILE A 281 -3.21 -10.93 -11.07
CA ILE A 281 -1.86 -10.38 -11.04
C ILE A 281 -0.83 -11.41 -11.47
N PHE A 282 -0.93 -12.67 -11.05
CA PHE A 282 0.00 -13.71 -11.51
C PHE A 282 -0.16 -14.05 -12.99
N ILE A 283 -1.39 -13.98 -13.52
CA ILE A 283 -1.64 -14.18 -14.96
C ILE A 283 -1.00 -13.05 -15.79
N VAL A 284 -1.10 -11.80 -15.34
CA VAL A 284 -0.70 -10.63 -16.13
C VAL A 284 0.75 -10.21 -15.89
N THR A 285 1.19 -10.24 -14.62
CA THR A 285 2.48 -9.67 -14.20
C THR A 285 3.48 -10.77 -13.91
N ARG A 286 4.60 -10.76 -14.64
CA ARG A 286 5.69 -11.74 -14.44
C ARG A 286 6.76 -11.25 -13.48
N GLN A 287 6.99 -9.94 -13.41
CA GLN A 287 8.09 -9.32 -12.66
C GLN A 287 7.69 -7.93 -12.14
N GLY A 288 8.48 -7.38 -11.20
CA GLY A 288 8.30 -6.04 -10.65
C GLY A 288 7.61 -6.01 -9.29
N ALA A 289 7.39 -4.81 -8.77
CA ALA A 289 6.86 -4.59 -7.42
C ALA A 289 5.49 -5.26 -7.20
N GLN A 290 4.57 -5.18 -8.18
CA GLN A 290 3.24 -5.79 -8.07
C GLN A 290 3.31 -7.31 -7.89
N ASN A 291 4.15 -8.00 -8.68
CA ASN A 291 4.35 -9.45 -8.56
C ASN A 291 5.00 -9.83 -7.22
N LYS A 292 5.99 -9.05 -6.75
CA LYS A 292 6.63 -9.28 -5.45
C LYS A 292 5.64 -9.15 -4.30
N ILE A 293 4.81 -8.11 -4.33
CA ILE A 293 3.78 -7.88 -3.31
C ILE A 293 2.75 -9.00 -3.34
N ALA A 294 2.27 -9.39 -4.53
CA ALA A 294 1.34 -10.51 -4.67
C ALA A 294 1.91 -11.82 -4.09
N LYS A 295 3.21 -12.12 -4.31
CA LYS A 295 3.89 -13.28 -3.70
C LYS A 295 3.88 -13.24 -2.18
N VAL A 296 4.17 -12.09 -1.58
CA VAL A 296 4.16 -11.90 -0.12
C VAL A 296 2.75 -12.02 0.44
N SER A 297 1.73 -11.60 -0.33
CA SER A 297 0.33 -11.67 0.08
C SER A 297 -0.32 -13.06 -0.03
N VAL A 298 0.28 -14.03 -0.72
CA VAL A 298 -0.35 -15.35 -0.96
C VAL A 298 -0.80 -16.02 0.33
N VAL A 299 0.11 -16.16 1.31
CA VAL A 299 -0.19 -16.89 2.55
C VAL A 299 -1.28 -16.16 3.35
N PRO A 300 -1.16 -14.87 3.67
CA PRO A 300 -2.25 -14.12 4.32
C PRO A 300 -3.59 -14.22 3.59
N SER A 301 -3.58 -14.11 2.26
CA SER A 301 -4.81 -14.12 1.47
C SER A 301 -5.50 -15.49 1.43
N ILE A 302 -4.79 -16.59 1.62
CA ILE A 302 -5.43 -17.91 1.79
C ILE A 302 -6.33 -17.91 3.03
N PHE A 303 -5.92 -17.22 4.10
CA PHE A 303 -6.69 -17.04 5.34
C PHE A 303 -7.55 -15.77 5.31
N ASN A 304 -7.90 -15.28 4.12
CA ASN A 304 -8.72 -14.09 3.89
C ASN A 304 -8.16 -12.77 4.46
N ILE A 305 -6.87 -12.72 4.80
CA ILE A 305 -6.18 -11.50 5.26
C ILE A 305 -5.48 -10.84 4.08
N ASN A 306 -5.79 -9.57 3.81
CA ASN A 306 -5.36 -8.92 2.57
C ASN A 306 -4.84 -7.49 2.72
N ASP A 307 -4.58 -7.02 3.93
CA ASP A 307 -4.03 -5.70 4.18
C ASP A 307 -2.74 -5.43 3.40
N ILE A 308 -1.84 -6.41 3.33
CA ILE A 308 -0.58 -6.31 2.58
C ILE A 308 -0.85 -6.05 1.09
N LEU A 309 -1.89 -6.67 0.53
CA LEU A 309 -2.25 -6.53 -0.87
C LEU A 309 -2.94 -5.19 -1.12
N ILE A 310 -3.91 -4.81 -0.27
CA ILE A 310 -4.66 -3.54 -0.36
C ILE A 310 -3.72 -2.35 -0.24
N TYR A 311 -2.85 -2.34 0.77
CA TYR A 311 -1.92 -1.23 0.98
C TYR A 311 -0.71 -1.31 0.05
N GLY A 312 -0.21 -2.51 -0.26
CA GLY A 312 0.96 -2.70 -1.13
C GLY A 312 0.70 -2.40 -2.62
N LEU A 313 -0.49 -2.73 -3.16
CA LEU A 313 -0.86 -2.40 -4.54
C LEU A 313 -1.54 -1.04 -4.70
N PRO A 314 -1.21 -0.12 -3.79
CA PRO A 314 -2.13 0.81 -3.14
C PRO A 314 -3.50 0.88 -3.82
N ILE A 315 -4.40 -0.03 -3.42
CA ILE A 315 -5.82 -0.02 -3.83
C ILE A 315 -6.53 1.16 -3.14
N VAL A 316 -6.14 1.45 -1.90
CA VAL A 316 -6.62 2.60 -1.12
C VAL A 316 -6.42 3.89 -1.89
N LEU A 317 -7.49 4.68 -2.01
CA LEU A 317 -7.54 5.97 -2.70
C LEU A 317 -7.00 5.92 -4.13
N ASN A 318 -7.07 4.75 -4.78
CA ASN A 318 -6.63 4.58 -6.16
C ASN A 318 -7.84 4.42 -7.08
N PRO A 319 -8.22 5.47 -7.83
CA PRO A 319 -9.40 5.44 -8.71
C PRO A 319 -9.35 4.32 -9.75
N PHE A 320 -8.15 3.83 -10.07
CA PHE A 320 -7.96 2.78 -11.05
C PHE A 320 -8.59 1.44 -10.60
N TYR A 321 -8.46 1.09 -9.32
CA TYR A 321 -9.00 -0.15 -8.76
C TYR A 321 -10.36 0.04 -8.07
N LEU A 322 -10.83 1.28 -7.88
CA LEU A 322 -12.12 1.58 -7.24
C LEU A 322 -13.28 0.78 -7.85
N ILE A 323 -13.39 0.79 -9.18
CA ILE A 323 -14.50 0.15 -9.90
C ILE A 323 -14.52 -1.37 -9.64
N PRO A 324 -13.48 -2.15 -9.96
CA PRO A 324 -13.53 -3.60 -9.73
C PRO A 324 -13.58 -3.94 -8.25
N PHE A 325 -12.97 -3.13 -7.38
CA PHE A 325 -12.96 -3.37 -5.94
C PHE A 325 -14.36 -3.30 -5.30
N ILE A 326 -15.26 -2.47 -5.84
CA ILE A 326 -16.66 -2.40 -5.41
C ILE A 326 -17.54 -3.37 -6.20
N LEU A 327 -17.39 -3.38 -7.53
CA LEU A 327 -18.28 -4.10 -8.43
C LEU A 327 -18.15 -5.62 -8.30
N VAL A 328 -16.93 -6.14 -8.14
CA VAL A 328 -16.72 -7.60 -8.06
C VAL A 328 -17.43 -8.19 -6.84
N PRO A 329 -17.17 -7.73 -5.61
CA PRO A 329 -17.86 -8.26 -4.43
C PRO A 329 -19.37 -8.06 -4.47
N PHE A 330 -19.84 -6.95 -5.04
CA PHE A 330 -21.27 -6.72 -5.23
C PHE A 330 -21.90 -7.78 -6.16
N ILE A 331 -21.27 -8.08 -7.30
CA ILE A 331 -21.72 -9.15 -8.20
C ILE A 331 -21.69 -10.50 -7.49
N LEU A 332 -20.61 -10.83 -6.78
CA LEU A 332 -20.50 -12.09 -6.05
C LEU A 332 -21.57 -12.21 -4.95
N MET A 333 -21.91 -11.10 -4.27
CA MET A 333 -23.00 -11.07 -3.29
C MET A 333 -24.34 -11.42 -3.94
N LEU A 334 -24.68 -10.78 -5.07
CA LEU A 334 -25.93 -11.09 -5.78
C LEU A 334 -25.99 -12.55 -6.26
N ILE A 335 -24.88 -13.08 -6.78
CA ILE A 335 -24.79 -14.48 -7.20
C ILE A 335 -24.95 -15.42 -6.00
N THR A 336 -24.32 -15.09 -4.87
CA THR A 336 -24.40 -15.89 -3.63
C THR A 336 -25.81 -15.90 -3.06
N LEU A 337 -26.46 -14.73 -2.95
CA LEU A 337 -27.86 -14.62 -2.52
C LEU A 337 -28.79 -15.42 -3.43
N SER A 338 -28.59 -15.33 -4.75
CA SER A 338 -29.38 -16.12 -5.72
C SER A 338 -29.17 -17.63 -5.53
N ALA A 339 -27.93 -18.06 -5.33
CA ALA A 339 -27.61 -19.47 -5.17
C ALA A 339 -28.23 -20.07 -3.90
N VAL A 340 -28.28 -19.31 -2.80
CA VAL A 340 -28.96 -19.73 -1.57
C VAL A 340 -30.48 -19.71 -1.76
N HIS A 341 -31.02 -18.61 -2.31
CA HIS A 341 -32.47 -18.44 -2.51
C HIS A 341 -33.08 -19.53 -3.40
N PHE A 342 -32.40 -19.94 -4.47
CA PHE A 342 -32.85 -21.02 -5.36
C PHE A 342 -32.43 -22.42 -4.91
N GLY A 343 -31.79 -22.57 -3.75
CA GLY A 343 -31.37 -23.87 -3.21
C GLY A 343 -30.23 -24.57 -3.98
N VAL A 344 -29.44 -23.82 -4.74
CA VAL A 344 -28.23 -24.33 -5.41
C VAL A 344 -27.19 -24.76 -4.37
N ILE A 345 -27.05 -23.97 -3.31
CA ILE A 345 -26.27 -24.30 -2.11
C ILE A 345 -27.17 -24.19 -0.87
N HIS A 346 -26.98 -25.08 0.09
CA HIS A 346 -27.65 -25.06 1.37
C HIS A 346 -26.60 -24.82 2.46
N ILE A 347 -26.86 -23.89 3.37
CA ILE A 347 -25.95 -23.54 4.46
C ILE A 347 -26.48 -24.15 5.74
N LEU A 348 -25.58 -24.70 6.56
CA LEU A 348 -25.94 -25.34 7.81
C LEU A 348 -25.84 -24.34 8.95
N ASP A 349 -26.98 -24.03 9.57
CA ASP A 349 -27.05 -23.12 10.73
C ASP A 349 -26.25 -23.62 11.95
N SER A 350 -26.00 -24.93 12.04
CA SER A 350 -25.28 -25.55 13.17
C SER A 350 -23.76 -25.38 13.13
N VAL A 351 -23.19 -24.90 12.02
CA VAL A 351 -21.75 -24.84 11.81
C VAL A 351 -21.25 -23.39 11.82
N GLN A 352 -20.46 -23.04 12.84
CA GLN A 352 -19.78 -21.74 12.91
C GLN A 352 -18.39 -21.86 12.29
N VAL A 353 -18.11 -21.02 11.29
CA VAL A 353 -16.82 -20.98 10.59
C VAL A 353 -16.21 -19.59 10.74
N SER A 354 -14.98 -19.53 11.22
CA SER A 354 -14.23 -18.28 11.34
C SER A 354 -13.94 -17.69 9.96
N TRP A 355 -14.01 -16.37 9.81
CA TRP A 355 -13.71 -15.65 8.56
C TRP A 355 -12.28 -15.87 8.05
N THR A 356 -11.35 -16.32 8.91
CA THR A 356 -9.97 -16.66 8.54
C THR A 356 -9.82 -18.06 7.95
N THR A 357 -10.90 -18.85 7.93
CA THR A 357 -10.88 -20.21 7.40
C THR A 357 -10.59 -20.19 5.90
N PRO A 358 -9.59 -20.96 5.41
CA PRO A 358 -9.28 -21.01 4.01
C PRO A 358 -10.48 -21.29 3.12
N ALA A 359 -10.54 -20.57 2.02
CA ALA A 359 -11.49 -20.83 0.95
C ALA A 359 -11.41 -22.30 0.52
N LEU A 360 -12.50 -22.82 -0.04
CA LEU A 360 -12.77 -24.23 -0.32
C LEU A 360 -13.06 -25.05 0.94
N PHE A 361 -12.25 -24.93 1.99
CA PHE A 361 -12.52 -25.62 3.25
C PHE A 361 -13.74 -25.04 3.96
N SER A 362 -13.85 -23.71 4.03
CA SER A 362 -15.03 -23.04 4.58
C SER A 362 -16.32 -23.39 3.82
N GLY A 363 -16.25 -23.46 2.48
CA GLY A 363 -17.39 -23.84 1.65
C GLY A 363 -17.85 -25.27 1.87
N TRP A 364 -16.91 -26.21 2.11
CA TRP A 364 -17.25 -27.57 2.50
C TRP A 364 -17.86 -27.62 3.90
N MET A 365 -17.26 -26.97 4.90
CA MET A 365 -17.78 -26.98 6.29
C MET A 365 -19.20 -26.40 6.39
N LEU A 366 -19.46 -25.29 5.71
CA LEU A 366 -20.76 -24.61 5.78
C LEU A 366 -21.88 -25.36 5.05
N THR A 367 -21.55 -26.25 4.10
CA THR A 367 -22.55 -26.95 3.27
C THR A 367 -22.54 -28.47 3.44
N GLU A 368 -21.56 -29.00 4.15
CA GLU A 368 -21.16 -30.42 4.20
C GLU A 368 -21.14 -31.11 2.83
N SER A 369 -20.87 -30.33 1.77
CA SER A 369 -21.04 -30.76 0.39
C SER A 369 -19.96 -30.23 -0.53
N TRP A 370 -19.64 -30.99 -1.57
CA TRP A 370 -18.76 -30.53 -2.65
C TRP A 370 -19.36 -29.33 -3.41
N ARG A 371 -20.68 -29.12 -3.33
CA ARG A 371 -21.37 -27.99 -3.96
C ARG A 371 -20.86 -26.64 -3.44
N GLY A 372 -20.61 -26.52 -2.13
CA GLY A 372 -20.04 -25.30 -1.55
C GLY A 372 -18.63 -25.02 -2.07
N VAL A 373 -17.81 -26.08 -2.20
CA VAL A 373 -16.45 -26.00 -2.77
C VAL A 373 -16.50 -25.55 -4.24
N ALA A 374 -17.32 -26.21 -5.06
CA ALA A 374 -17.50 -25.88 -6.47
C ALA A 374 -18.00 -24.45 -6.66
N PHE A 375 -18.91 -24.01 -5.79
CA PHE A 375 -19.43 -22.65 -5.83
C PHE A 375 -18.35 -21.62 -5.49
N GLN A 376 -17.56 -21.82 -4.43
CA GLN A 376 -16.43 -20.92 -4.14
C GLN A 376 -15.40 -20.87 -5.27
N MET A 377 -15.09 -22.00 -5.92
CA MET A 377 -14.22 -22.01 -7.11
C MET A 377 -14.80 -21.17 -8.26
N LEU A 378 -16.11 -21.26 -8.49
CA LEU A 378 -16.81 -20.43 -9.48
C LEU A 378 -16.70 -18.95 -9.13
N LEU A 379 -16.94 -18.56 -7.87
CA LEU A 379 -16.84 -17.17 -7.42
C LEU A 379 -15.42 -16.62 -7.56
N ILE A 380 -14.39 -17.42 -7.23
CA ILE A 380 -12.99 -17.07 -7.45
C ILE A 380 -12.71 -16.86 -8.95
N ALA A 381 -13.18 -17.75 -9.81
CA ALA A 381 -12.99 -17.63 -11.26
C ALA A 381 -13.66 -16.36 -11.82
N ILE A 382 -14.90 -16.06 -11.40
CA ILE A 382 -15.62 -14.84 -11.77
C ILE A 382 -14.84 -13.60 -11.30
N SER A 383 -14.40 -13.57 -10.04
CA SER A 383 -13.57 -12.49 -9.50
C SER A 383 -12.31 -12.27 -10.34
N THR A 384 -11.57 -13.34 -10.65
CA THR A 384 -10.36 -13.25 -11.49
C THR A 384 -10.68 -12.67 -12.87
N ILE A 385 -11.73 -13.15 -13.54
CA ILE A 385 -12.11 -12.67 -14.88
C ILE A 385 -12.45 -11.18 -14.83
N CYS A 386 -13.19 -10.73 -13.82
CA CYS A 386 -13.55 -9.32 -13.67
C CYS A 386 -12.34 -8.44 -13.36
N TYR A 387 -11.35 -8.92 -12.60
CA TYR A 387 -10.14 -8.17 -12.28
C TYR A 387 -9.12 -8.09 -13.43
N LEU A 388 -9.06 -9.12 -14.29
CA LEU A 388 -8.09 -9.20 -15.41
C LEU A 388 -7.98 -7.94 -16.29
N PRO A 389 -9.06 -7.32 -16.80
CA PRO A 389 -8.94 -6.14 -17.66
C PRO A 389 -8.31 -4.95 -16.93
N PHE A 390 -8.61 -4.77 -15.65
CA PHE A 390 -8.04 -3.71 -14.82
C PHE A 390 -6.56 -3.98 -14.56
N VAL A 391 -6.19 -5.19 -14.13
CA VAL A 391 -4.78 -5.54 -13.90
C VAL A 391 -3.95 -5.37 -15.19
N LYS A 392 -4.46 -5.80 -16.34
CA LYS A 392 -3.79 -5.58 -17.66
C LYS A 392 -3.56 -4.10 -17.94
N ARG A 393 -4.55 -3.25 -17.69
CA ARG A 393 -4.43 -1.81 -17.94
C ARG A 393 -3.52 -1.12 -16.90
N ALA A 394 -3.53 -1.55 -15.63
CA ALA A 394 -2.61 -1.06 -14.60
C ALA A 394 -1.16 -1.38 -14.96
N GLU A 395 -0.89 -2.62 -15.36
CA GLU A 395 0.45 -3.07 -15.72
C GLU A 395 0.98 -2.32 -16.96
N ARG A 396 0.14 -2.12 -17.99
CA ARG A 396 0.51 -1.30 -19.16
C ARG A 396 0.87 0.13 -18.76
N SER A 397 0.07 0.77 -17.91
CA SER A 397 0.33 2.12 -17.41
C SER A 397 1.64 2.17 -16.61
N ARG A 398 1.88 1.18 -15.74
CA ARG A 398 3.11 1.06 -14.95
C ARG A 398 4.34 0.92 -15.86
N GLN A 399 4.29 0.05 -16.87
CA GLN A 399 5.38 -0.15 -17.82
C GLN A 399 5.71 1.15 -18.58
N GLN A 400 4.69 1.89 -19.02
CA GLN A 400 4.87 3.19 -19.66
C GLN A 400 5.53 4.21 -18.73
N GLN A 401 5.06 4.31 -17.48
CA GLN A 401 5.66 5.21 -16.48
C GLN A 401 7.10 4.84 -16.15
N THR A 402 7.40 3.55 -16.00
CA THR A 402 8.75 3.05 -15.74
C THR A 402 9.68 3.36 -16.93
N LYS A 403 9.22 3.15 -18.17
CA LYS A 403 10.01 3.49 -19.38
C LYS A 403 10.26 5.00 -19.49
N ALA A 404 9.25 5.83 -19.22
CA ALA A 404 9.38 7.28 -19.24
C ALA A 404 10.34 7.79 -18.15
N ALA A 405 10.25 7.26 -16.94
CA ALA A 405 11.15 7.60 -15.84
C ALA A 405 12.59 7.17 -16.14
N PHE A 406 12.78 5.98 -16.74
CA PHE A 406 14.08 5.54 -17.21
C PHE A 406 14.64 6.46 -18.30
N GLN A 407 13.83 6.87 -19.29
CA GLN A 407 14.30 7.79 -20.33
C GLN A 407 14.76 9.12 -19.72
N GLN A 408 13.99 9.69 -18.80
CA GLN A 408 14.36 10.93 -18.10
C GLN A 408 15.65 10.77 -17.29
N ALA A 409 15.80 9.65 -16.58
CA ALA A 409 17.02 9.36 -15.84
C ALA A 409 18.21 9.18 -16.79
N SER A 410 18.05 8.44 -17.88
CA SER A 410 19.06 8.26 -18.93
C SER A 410 19.49 9.60 -19.52
N ASP A 411 18.55 10.47 -19.89
CA ASP A 411 18.86 11.78 -20.47
C ASP A 411 19.61 12.68 -19.48
N LEU A 412 19.27 12.61 -18.19
CA LEU A 412 19.99 13.33 -17.13
C LEU A 412 21.39 12.75 -16.92
N ILE A 413 21.55 11.43 -16.91
CA ILE A 413 22.86 10.77 -16.81
C ILE A 413 23.74 11.14 -17.99
N ILE A 414 23.20 11.18 -19.22
CA ILE A 414 23.95 11.58 -20.40
C ILE A 414 24.40 13.06 -20.31
N LYS A 415 23.55 13.94 -19.76
CA LYS A 415 23.88 15.37 -19.59
C LYS A 415 24.85 15.64 -18.44
N GLU A 416 24.66 14.98 -17.30
CA GLU A 416 25.40 15.22 -16.05
C GLU A 416 26.60 14.28 -15.86
N GLY A 417 26.66 13.16 -16.59
CA GLY A 417 27.69 12.12 -16.42
C GLY A 417 29.11 12.59 -16.70
N HIS A 418 29.28 13.67 -17.47
CA HIS A 418 30.58 14.32 -17.65
C HIS A 418 31.06 15.12 -16.43
N ASN A 419 30.20 15.38 -15.44
CA ASN A 419 30.44 16.37 -14.38
C ASN A 419 30.99 15.80 -13.05
N ARG A 420 31.55 14.58 -13.03
CA ARG A 420 32.16 13.90 -11.85
C ARG A 420 31.28 13.80 -10.60
N GLN A 421 30.00 14.18 -10.64
CA GLN A 421 29.07 13.95 -9.54
C GLN A 421 28.55 12.53 -9.61
N ARG A 422 28.69 11.77 -8.50
CA ARG A 422 28.22 10.38 -8.41
C ARG A 422 26.69 10.32 -8.51
N ILE A 423 26.17 9.98 -9.70
CA ILE A 423 24.74 9.79 -9.98
C ILE A 423 24.16 8.70 -9.07
N VAL A 424 24.93 7.63 -8.82
CA VAL A 424 24.49 6.49 -7.99
C VAL A 424 24.17 6.91 -6.55
N THR A 425 24.78 7.99 -6.03
CA THR A 425 24.52 8.47 -4.67
C THR A 425 23.31 9.40 -4.53
N ARG A 426 22.64 9.76 -5.64
CA ARG A 426 21.46 10.63 -5.58
C ARG A 426 20.32 9.98 -4.81
N GLN A 427 19.60 10.78 -4.03
CA GLN A 427 18.44 10.33 -3.23
C GLN A 427 17.11 10.43 -3.97
N ASP A 428 17.14 10.83 -5.25
CA ASP A 428 15.95 10.97 -6.09
C ASP A 428 15.71 9.73 -6.96
N LYS A 429 14.69 9.80 -7.83
CA LYS A 429 14.34 8.71 -8.75
C LYS A 429 15.47 8.34 -9.71
N VAL A 430 16.30 9.30 -10.10
CA VAL A 430 17.45 9.05 -11.00
C VAL A 430 18.47 8.18 -10.29
N GLY A 431 18.81 8.50 -9.04
CA GLY A 431 19.71 7.68 -8.24
C GLY A 431 19.17 6.28 -7.97
N MET A 432 17.86 6.14 -7.74
CA MET A 432 17.24 4.81 -7.62
C MET A 432 17.38 3.98 -8.89
N ILE A 433 17.09 4.57 -10.06
CA ILE A 433 17.24 3.88 -11.35
C ILE A 433 18.71 3.53 -11.61
N ALA A 434 19.65 4.44 -11.30
CA ALA A 434 21.07 4.18 -11.46
C ALA A 434 21.53 3.00 -10.60
N ARG A 435 21.14 2.94 -9.31
CA ARG A 435 21.43 1.80 -8.43
C ARG A 435 20.82 0.49 -8.92
N ASP A 436 19.57 0.52 -9.38
CA ASP A 436 18.94 -0.66 -9.99
C ASP A 436 19.75 -1.14 -11.21
N LEU A 437 20.22 -0.21 -12.07
CA LEU A 437 21.05 -0.55 -13.22
C LEU A 437 22.43 -1.11 -12.83
N VAL A 438 23.04 -0.67 -11.72
CA VAL A 438 24.29 -1.28 -11.20
C VAL A 438 24.06 -2.76 -10.93
N VAL A 439 22.99 -3.08 -10.20
CA VAL A 439 22.64 -4.46 -9.85
C VAL A 439 22.32 -5.28 -11.10
N ASP A 440 21.51 -4.73 -12.01
CA ASP A 440 21.15 -5.39 -13.26
C ASP A 440 22.38 -5.58 -14.17
N LEU A 441 23.34 -4.64 -14.18
CA LEU A 441 24.58 -4.73 -14.94
C LEU A 441 25.50 -5.82 -14.39
N GLN A 442 25.63 -5.92 -13.06
CA GLN A 442 26.35 -7.02 -12.40
C GLN A 442 25.81 -8.39 -12.83
N LEU A 443 24.48 -8.56 -12.80
CA LEU A 443 23.81 -9.77 -13.25
C LEU A 443 24.03 -10.02 -14.75
N ALA A 444 23.95 -8.97 -15.58
CA ALA A 444 24.15 -9.08 -17.02
C ALA A 444 25.57 -9.54 -17.38
N ILE A 445 26.59 -9.10 -16.65
CA ILE A 445 27.97 -9.58 -16.81
C ILE A 445 28.06 -11.06 -16.45
N GLN A 446 27.53 -11.46 -15.28
CA GLN A 446 27.56 -12.85 -14.83
C GLN A 446 26.86 -13.80 -15.81
N GLN A 447 25.83 -13.31 -16.49
CA GLN A 447 25.02 -14.07 -17.45
C GLN A 447 25.48 -13.92 -18.91
N ASN A 448 26.60 -13.23 -19.20
CA ASN A 448 27.06 -12.92 -20.56
C ASN A 448 25.98 -12.25 -21.45
N ALA A 449 25.16 -11.39 -20.87
CA ALA A 449 24.07 -10.68 -21.55
C ALA A 449 24.51 -9.35 -22.23
N LEU A 450 25.79 -9.02 -22.15
CA LEU A 450 26.41 -7.89 -22.83
C LEU A 450 26.95 -8.33 -24.20
N SER A 451 26.86 -7.44 -25.19
CA SER A 451 27.39 -7.69 -26.52
C SER A 451 28.34 -6.57 -26.94
N LEU A 452 29.27 -6.89 -27.84
CA LEU A 452 30.20 -5.92 -28.42
C LEU A 452 29.87 -5.77 -29.90
N VAL A 453 29.83 -4.53 -30.35
CA VAL A 453 29.80 -4.20 -31.78
C VAL A 453 31.08 -3.46 -32.14
N TYR A 454 31.60 -3.70 -33.33
CA TYR A 454 32.87 -3.11 -33.76
C TYR A 454 32.62 -2.01 -34.79
N GLN A 455 33.15 -0.81 -34.54
CA GLN A 455 33.09 0.32 -35.47
C GLN A 455 34.47 0.54 -36.11
N PRO A 456 34.61 0.42 -37.45
CA PRO A 456 35.88 0.68 -38.12
C PRO A 456 36.32 2.14 -37.97
N LYS A 457 37.63 2.35 -37.74
CA LYS A 457 38.28 3.65 -37.79
C LYS A 457 39.05 3.77 -39.09
N HIS A 458 38.80 4.84 -39.83
CA HIS A 458 39.44 5.11 -41.11
C HIS A 458 40.53 6.18 -40.97
N ASP A 459 41.61 6.07 -41.73
CA ASP A 459 42.55 7.18 -41.94
C ASP A 459 41.93 8.24 -42.88
N ARG A 460 42.66 9.34 -43.12
CA ARG A 460 42.22 10.40 -44.04
C ARG A 460 42.08 9.92 -45.49
N GLN A 461 42.70 8.79 -45.83
CA GLN A 461 42.69 8.18 -47.15
C GLN A 461 41.56 7.12 -47.29
N GLY A 462 40.82 6.83 -46.22
CA GLY A 462 39.72 5.87 -46.20
C GLY A 462 40.12 4.44 -45.84
N HIS A 463 41.38 4.15 -45.55
CA HIS A 463 41.82 2.81 -45.12
C HIS A 463 41.44 2.56 -43.67
N ILE A 464 41.00 1.34 -43.37
CA ILE A 464 40.71 0.92 -42.00
C ILE A 464 42.03 0.74 -41.25
N ILE A 465 42.27 1.61 -40.28
CA ILE A 465 43.48 1.60 -39.44
C ILE A 465 43.23 1.02 -38.04
N GLY A 466 41.98 0.69 -37.72
CA GLY A 466 41.62 0.05 -36.45
C GLY A 466 40.12 -0.17 -36.30
N VAL A 467 39.72 -0.74 -35.18
CA VAL A 467 38.32 -0.93 -34.80
C VAL A 467 38.09 -0.47 -33.36
N GLU A 468 36.96 0.19 -33.12
CA GLU A 468 36.45 0.51 -31.79
C GLU A 468 35.49 -0.58 -31.34
N ALA A 469 35.71 -1.17 -30.18
CA ALA A 469 34.77 -2.09 -29.56
C ALA A 469 33.77 -1.28 -28.72
N LEU A 470 32.50 -1.30 -29.10
CA LEU A 470 31.43 -0.58 -28.42
C LEU A 470 30.53 -1.55 -27.67
N LEU A 471 30.40 -1.32 -26.36
CA LEU A 471 29.52 -2.11 -25.52
C LEU A 471 28.05 -1.85 -25.86
N ARG A 472 27.26 -2.93 -25.88
CA ARG A 472 25.83 -2.92 -26.12
C ARG A 472 25.14 -3.78 -25.09
N TRP A 473 24.09 -3.24 -24.50
CA TRP A 473 23.27 -3.94 -23.54
C TRP A 473 21.79 -3.78 -23.89
N THR A 474 21.15 -4.92 -24.16
CA THR A 474 19.70 -5.00 -24.32
C THR A 474 19.11 -5.43 -22.98
N HIS A 475 18.68 -4.45 -22.19
CA HIS A 475 18.10 -4.68 -20.88
C HIS A 475 16.72 -5.36 -20.98
N PRO A 476 16.44 -6.42 -20.20
CA PRO A 476 15.16 -7.12 -20.24
C PRO A 476 13.94 -6.23 -20.00
N ARG A 477 14.11 -5.18 -19.18
CA ARG A 477 13.03 -4.22 -18.82
C ARG A 477 13.01 -2.95 -19.68
N TYR A 478 14.17 -2.45 -20.08
CA TYR A 478 14.30 -1.10 -20.66
C TYR A 478 14.63 -1.12 -22.15
N GLY A 479 14.97 -2.29 -22.71
CA GLY A 479 15.47 -2.42 -24.07
C GLY A 479 16.91 -1.94 -24.18
N MET A 480 17.28 -1.35 -25.32
CA MET A 480 18.63 -0.87 -25.56
C MET A 480 19.00 0.25 -24.58
N ILE A 481 20.10 0.07 -23.85
CA ILE A 481 20.66 1.10 -22.97
C ILE A 481 21.80 1.83 -23.67
N SER A 482 21.83 3.15 -23.54
CA SER A 482 22.88 4.00 -24.10
C SER A 482 24.24 3.61 -23.52
N PRO A 483 25.30 3.45 -24.35
CA PRO A 483 26.65 3.14 -23.86
C PRO A 483 27.15 4.12 -22.80
N ILE A 484 26.83 5.41 -22.94
CA ILE A 484 27.20 6.45 -21.95
C ILE A 484 26.63 6.12 -20.58
N VAL A 485 25.34 5.75 -20.51
CA VAL A 485 24.70 5.37 -19.24
C VAL A 485 25.37 4.14 -18.62
N ILE A 486 25.75 3.15 -19.44
CA ILE A 486 26.43 1.94 -18.97
C ILE A 486 27.78 2.32 -18.33
N VAL A 487 28.57 3.12 -19.04
CA VAL A 487 29.90 3.56 -18.59
C VAL A 487 29.79 4.41 -17.33
N THR A 488 28.93 5.43 -17.30
CA THR A 488 28.77 6.30 -16.13
C THR A 488 28.37 5.51 -14.88
N VAL A 489 27.41 4.59 -15.01
CA VAL A 489 26.96 3.78 -13.87
C VAL A 489 28.02 2.77 -13.43
N ALA A 490 28.77 2.18 -14.36
CA ALA A 490 29.87 1.27 -14.05
C ALA A 490 31.06 1.98 -13.38
N GLU A 491 31.36 3.21 -13.77
CA GLU A 491 32.40 4.05 -13.16
C GLU A 491 32.00 4.49 -11.74
N ASP A 492 30.79 5.02 -11.58
CA ASP A 492 30.28 5.48 -10.28
C ASP A 492 30.19 4.37 -9.23
N SER A 493 30.02 3.11 -9.67
CA SER A 493 29.94 1.93 -8.82
C SER A 493 31.26 1.15 -8.73
N GLU A 494 32.34 1.67 -9.31
CA GLU A 494 33.67 1.04 -9.37
C GLU A 494 33.68 -0.35 -10.03
N LEU A 495 32.59 -0.73 -10.70
CA LEU A 495 32.47 -1.97 -11.47
C LEU A 495 33.46 -2.04 -12.62
N ILE A 496 33.83 -0.91 -13.19
CA ILE A 496 34.79 -0.86 -14.30
C ILE A 496 36.16 -1.42 -13.90
N ASN A 497 36.55 -1.31 -12.62
CA ASN A 497 37.82 -1.85 -12.14
C ASN A 497 37.81 -3.38 -12.12
N SER A 498 36.66 -3.98 -11.81
CA SER A 498 36.47 -5.44 -11.92
C SER A 498 36.46 -5.96 -13.36
N TRP A 499 36.29 -5.09 -14.35
CA TRP A 499 36.32 -5.45 -15.78
C TRP A 499 37.72 -5.40 -16.37
N VAL A 500 38.57 -4.51 -15.85
CA VAL A 500 39.95 -4.30 -16.33
C VAL A 500 40.92 -5.28 -15.66
N ASP A 501 40.68 -5.64 -14.41
CA ASP A 501 41.49 -6.63 -13.70
C ASP A 501 40.99 -8.04 -14.07
N GLY A 502 41.74 -8.77 -14.89
CA GLY A 502 41.40 -10.08 -15.47
C GLY A 502 41.28 -11.25 -14.48
N SER A 503 40.80 -11.01 -13.26
CA SER A 503 40.63 -12.00 -12.19
C SER A 503 39.27 -12.72 -12.24
N SER A 504 38.31 -12.27 -13.06
CA SER A 504 37.15 -13.11 -13.40
C SER A 504 37.54 -14.08 -14.52
N ASN A 505 37.59 -15.36 -14.16
CA ASN A 505 38.23 -16.44 -14.90
C ASN A 505 37.47 -16.88 -16.16
N ARG A 506 37.23 -15.96 -17.13
CA ARG A 506 36.76 -16.30 -18.48
C ARG A 506 37.37 -15.38 -19.53
N PRO A 507 38.12 -15.90 -20.51
CA PRO A 507 38.69 -15.09 -21.57
C PRO A 507 37.57 -14.63 -22.53
N VAL A 508 37.42 -13.32 -22.70
CA VAL A 508 36.95 -12.78 -23.98
C VAL A 508 37.97 -13.24 -25.02
N PRO A 509 37.58 -13.91 -26.13
CA PRO A 509 38.56 -14.50 -27.04
C PRO A 509 39.35 -13.38 -27.72
N ALA A 510 40.56 -13.15 -27.23
CA ALA A 510 41.57 -12.36 -27.89
C ALA A 510 41.98 -13.10 -29.17
N LYS A 511 41.68 -12.54 -30.35
CA LYS A 511 42.40 -12.88 -31.57
C LYS A 511 43.54 -11.88 -31.79
N PRO A 512 44.67 -12.34 -32.35
CA PRO A 512 45.94 -11.62 -32.33
C PRO A 512 45.92 -10.46 -33.32
N GLY A 513 46.22 -9.26 -32.84
CA GLY A 513 46.36 -8.07 -33.67
C GLY A 513 45.91 -6.80 -32.97
N GLY A 514 46.66 -6.34 -31.96
CA GLY A 514 46.76 -4.91 -31.61
C GLY A 514 45.48 -4.09 -31.38
N ILE A 515 44.36 -4.67 -30.92
CA ILE A 515 43.16 -3.88 -30.58
C ILE A 515 43.25 -3.46 -29.11
N ARG A 516 43.66 -2.21 -28.86
CA ARG A 516 43.43 -1.54 -27.57
C ARG A 516 41.92 -1.34 -27.40
N LEU A 517 41.35 -1.89 -26.35
CA LEU A 517 40.01 -1.53 -25.87
C LEU A 517 40.06 -0.07 -25.40
N VAL A 518 39.61 0.83 -26.27
CA VAL A 518 39.47 2.24 -25.95
C VAL A 518 37.99 2.46 -25.62
N ILE A 519 37.67 2.49 -24.32
CA ILE A 519 36.40 3.03 -23.84
C ILE A 519 36.60 4.55 -23.83
N ARG A 520 36.19 5.23 -24.90
CA ARG A 520 36.26 6.69 -25.00
C ARG A 520 34.96 7.30 -24.46
N HIS A 521 35.11 8.31 -23.60
CA HIS A 521 34.06 9.14 -23.03
C HIS A 521 33.27 9.93 -24.09
#